data_AF-A0AAN5CUS0-F1
#
_entry.id   AF-A0AAN5CUS0-F1
#
_cell.length_a   1.000
_cell.length_b   1.000
_cell.length_c   1.000
_cell.angle_alpha   90.00
_cell.angle_beta   90.00
_cell.angle_gamma   90.00
#
_symmetry.space_group_name_H-M   'P 1'
#
loop_
_entity.id
_entity.type
_entity.pdbx_description
1 polymer ?
#
loop_
_entity_poly.entity_id
_entity_poly.type
_entity_poly.pdbx_seq_one_letter_code
_entity_poly.pdbx_strand_id
1 'polypeptide(L)'
;FFLLLIGGAQAFVHSCNEVLYKLINTDMEVNTRYVCLTPQQRYTNKSALRTIYAQSDKVKTSFYDLLENCVERPNTAPWRILADMPVTLDCTQELTLIFS
;
A
#
# COMPACT_ATOMS: atom_id res chain seq x y z
N PHE A 1 34.11 -12.24 -20.01
CA PHE A 1 33.46 -11.01 -19.53
C PHE A 1 32.15 -11.43 -18.87
N PHE A 2 32.09 -11.47 -17.54
CA PHE A 2 30.94 -11.96 -16.78
C PHE A 2 30.07 -10.73 -16.44
N LEU A 3 28.92 -10.59 -17.11
CA LEU A 3 27.96 -9.51 -16.82
C LEU A 3 27.18 -9.89 -15.54
N LEU A 4 27.58 -9.32 -14.41
CA LEU A 4 26.77 -9.30 -13.19
C LEU A 4 25.58 -8.37 -13.43
N LEU A 5 24.43 -8.95 -13.79
CA LEU A 5 23.16 -8.25 -13.74
C LEU A 5 22.79 -8.06 -12.27
N ILE A 6 23.13 -6.90 -11.71
CA ILE A 6 22.60 -6.47 -10.42
C ILE A 6 21.12 -6.15 -10.64
N GLY A 7 20.24 -7.11 -10.38
CA GLY A 7 18.81 -6.85 -10.32
C GLY A 7 18.52 -5.92 -9.16
N GLY A 8 18.29 -4.64 -9.43
CA GLY A 8 17.86 -3.68 -8.41
C GLY A 8 16.40 -3.92 -8.07
N ALA A 9 16.10 -4.26 -6.81
CA ALA A 9 14.74 -4.15 -6.31
C ALA A 9 14.46 -2.67 -5.99
N GLN A 10 13.43 -2.09 -6.61
CA GLN A 10 12.95 -0.76 -6.26
C GLN A 10 11.76 -0.90 -5.33
N ALA A 11 11.80 -0.22 -4.19
CA ALA A 11 10.67 -0.13 -3.29
C ALA A 11 10.27 1.33 -3.08
N PHE A 12 8.97 1.60 -3.05
CA PHE A 12 8.38 2.91 -2.80
C PHE A 12 7.68 2.85 -1.45
N VAL A 13 8.11 3.74 -0.56
CA VAL A 13 7.71 3.75 0.84
C VAL A 13 6.95 5.04 1.10
N HIS A 14 5.72 4.92 1.62
CA HIS A 14 4.84 6.05 1.86
C HIS A 14 4.41 6.09 3.32
N SER A 15 4.49 7.27 3.91
CA SER A 15 4.00 7.53 5.28
C SER A 15 2.47 7.55 5.35
N CYS A 16 1.90 7.48 6.56
CA CYS A 16 0.46 7.59 6.77
C CYS A 16 -0.11 8.88 6.15
N ASN A 17 0.56 10.01 6.37
CA ASN A 17 0.11 11.30 5.83
C ASN A 17 0.14 11.31 4.29
N GLU A 18 1.11 10.66 3.67
CA GLU A 18 1.15 10.55 2.20
C GLU A 18 0.04 9.66 1.68
N VAL A 19 -0.27 8.56 2.37
CA VAL A 19 -1.45 7.76 2.06
C VAL A 19 -2.70 8.63 2.12
N LEU A 20 -2.91 9.32 3.24
CA LEU A 20 -4.11 10.12 3.50
C LEU A 20 -4.31 11.27 2.52
N TYR A 21 -3.25 12.03 2.24
CA TYR A 21 -3.36 13.30 1.52
C TYR A 21 -2.94 13.23 0.04
N LYS A 22 -2.16 12.22 -0.36
CA LYS A 22 -1.62 12.13 -1.73
C LYS A 22 -2.06 10.89 -2.49
N LEU A 23 -2.22 9.74 -1.83
CA LEU A 23 -2.44 8.48 -2.55
C LEU A 23 -3.90 8.08 -2.71
N ILE A 24 -4.78 8.51 -1.80
CA ILE A 24 -6.21 8.17 -1.89
C ILE A 24 -6.78 8.70 -3.21
N ASN A 25 -7.41 7.79 -3.95
CA ASN A 25 -8.00 7.95 -5.28
C ASN A 25 -7.01 8.25 -6.41
N THR A 26 -5.70 8.10 -6.19
CA THR A 26 -4.67 8.25 -7.25
C THR A 26 -4.12 6.90 -7.69
N ASP A 27 -3.81 6.79 -8.98
CA ASP A 27 -3.07 5.65 -9.52
C ASP A 27 -1.57 5.79 -9.23
N MET A 28 -0.93 4.69 -8.85
CA MET A 28 0.52 4.64 -8.70
C MET A 28 1.17 4.69 -10.08
N GLU A 29 2.03 5.68 -10.30
CA GLU A 29 2.79 5.81 -11.56
C GLU A 29 3.75 4.62 -11.77
N VAL A 30 4.14 3.95 -10.69
CA VAL A 30 5.11 2.87 -10.73
C VAL A 30 4.46 1.48 -10.69
N ASN A 31 4.90 0.65 -11.63
CA ASN A 31 4.44 -0.71 -11.81
C ASN A 31 5.20 -1.66 -10.87
N THR A 32 4.77 -1.74 -9.61
CA THR A 32 5.31 -2.66 -8.59
C THR A 32 4.50 -3.96 -8.48
N ARG A 33 5.12 -5.02 -7.97
CA ARG A 33 4.53 -6.37 -7.91
C ARG A 33 3.86 -6.66 -6.58
N TYR A 34 4.36 -6.10 -5.47
CA TYR A 34 3.85 -6.36 -4.13
C TYR A 34 3.40 -5.06 -3.46
N VAL A 35 2.42 -5.20 -2.58
CA VAL A 35 2.01 -4.15 -1.64
C VAL A 35 2.01 -4.71 -0.22
N CYS A 36 2.58 -3.97 0.72
CA CYS A 36 2.68 -4.34 2.13
C CYS A 36 2.27 -3.16 3.01
N LEU A 37 1.73 -3.45 4.20
CA LEU A 37 1.44 -2.43 5.20
C LEU A 37 2.16 -2.77 6.51
N THR A 38 2.93 -1.82 7.03
CA THR A 38 3.62 -1.96 8.31
C THR A 38 3.14 -0.85 9.25
N PRO A 39 2.20 -1.14 10.16
CA PRO A 39 1.80 -0.17 11.18
C PRO A 39 2.88 -0.06 12.26
N GLN A 40 2.88 1.05 12.99
CA GLN A 40 3.68 1.16 14.21
C GLN A 40 3.28 0.11 15.26
N GLN A 41 4.17 -0.13 16.22
CA GLN A 41 3.88 -1.05 17.32
C GLN A 41 2.62 -0.60 18.08
N ARG A 42 1.73 -1.56 18.40
CA ARG A 42 0.47 -1.33 19.14
C ARG A 42 -0.55 -0.42 18.42
N TYR A 43 -0.55 -0.39 17.09
CA TYR A 43 -1.59 0.29 16.32
C TYR A 43 -3.00 -0.22 16.70
N THR A 44 -3.90 0.71 17.05
CA THR A 44 -5.22 0.38 17.61
C THR A 44 -6.37 0.67 16.66
N ASN A 45 -6.25 1.65 15.76
CA ASN A 45 -7.32 2.02 14.81
C ASN A 45 -7.45 1.06 13.63
N LYS A 46 -7.59 -0.25 13.91
CA LYS A 46 -7.72 -1.30 12.88
C LYS A 46 -9.00 -1.20 12.08
N SER A 47 -10.05 -0.58 12.63
CA SER A 47 -11.31 -0.34 11.92
C SER A 47 -11.14 0.55 10.70
N ALA A 48 -10.33 1.61 10.78
CA ALA A 48 -10.06 2.50 9.66
C ALA A 48 -9.34 1.77 8.51
N LEU A 49 -8.55 0.74 8.80
CA LEU A 49 -7.84 -0.04 7.79
C LEU A 49 -8.77 -0.96 6.96
N ARG A 50 -10.01 -1.18 7.41
CA ARG A 50 -10.99 -1.98 6.66
C ARG A 50 -11.66 -1.21 5.53
N THR A 51 -11.60 0.11 5.58
CA THR A 51 -12.25 1.01 4.62
C THR A 51 -11.26 1.66 3.65
N ILE A 52 -9.98 1.26 3.72
CA ILE A 52 -8.91 1.70 2.83
C ILE A 52 -8.33 0.48 2.14
N TYR A 53 -8.04 0.60 0.85
CA TYR A 53 -7.78 -0.54 0.00
C TYR A 53 -6.69 -0.27 -1.01
N ALA A 54 -5.85 -1.27 -1.25
CA ALA A 54 -5.02 -1.37 -2.44
C ALA A 54 -5.80 -2.14 -3.51
N GLN A 55 -5.95 -1.55 -4.69
CA GLN A 55 -6.67 -2.14 -5.81
C GLN A 55 -5.75 -2.27 -7.02
N SER A 56 -5.88 -3.37 -7.75
CA SER A 56 -5.31 -3.57 -9.08
C SER A 56 -6.38 -4.13 -10.02
N ASP A 57 -6.85 -3.32 -10.96
CA ASP A 57 -8.03 -3.62 -11.80
C ASP A 57 -9.27 -3.97 -10.94
N LYS A 58 -9.79 -5.19 -11.00
CA LYS A 58 -11.00 -5.61 -10.27
C LYS A 58 -10.71 -6.20 -8.89
N VAL A 59 -9.45 -6.44 -8.55
CA VAL A 59 -9.07 -7.06 -7.28
C VAL A 59 -8.72 -5.98 -6.28
N LYS A 60 -9.38 -6.03 -5.12
CA LYS A 60 -9.28 -5.05 -4.05
C LYS A 60 -8.91 -5.79 -2.76
N THR A 61 -7.89 -5.31 -2.07
CA THR A 61 -7.40 -5.84 -0.79
C THR A 61 -7.44 -4.73 0.24
N SER A 62 -8.04 -4.97 1.40
CA SER A 62 -8.09 -3.94 2.45
C SER A 62 -6.74 -3.79 3.15
N PHE A 63 -6.46 -2.61 3.68
CA PHE A 63 -5.24 -2.37 4.47
C PHE A 63 -5.21 -3.26 5.72
N TYR A 64 -6.39 -3.63 6.24
CA TYR A 64 -6.51 -4.59 7.32
C TYR A 64 -5.94 -5.97 6.93
N ASP A 65 -6.20 -6.45 5.71
CA ASP A 65 -5.70 -7.73 5.22
C ASP A 65 -4.18 -7.70 4.97
N LEU A 66 -3.62 -6.52 4.69
CA LEU A 66 -2.18 -6.30 4.51
C LEU A 66 -1.39 -6.31 5.82
N LEU A 67 -2.05 -6.35 6.98
CA LEU A 67 -1.37 -6.35 8.28
C LEU A 67 -0.56 -7.62 8.56
N GLU A 68 -0.98 -8.74 7.97
CA GLU A 68 -0.35 -10.04 8.22
C GLU A 68 0.59 -10.46 7.09
N ASN A 69 0.31 -10.03 5.85
CA ASN A 69 1.06 -10.44 4.67
C ASN A 69 1.10 -9.33 3.61
N CYS A 70 2.21 -9.29 2.86
CA CYS A 70 2.26 -8.57 1.59
C CYS A 70 1.41 -9.30 0.55
N VAL A 71 0.71 -8.55 -0.29
CA VAL A 71 -0.10 -9.12 -1.36
C VAL A 71 0.55 -8.88 -2.71
N GLU A 72 0.64 -9.95 -3.50
CA GLU A 72 1.09 -9.89 -4.87
C GLU A 72 0.00 -9.31 -5.78
N ARG A 73 0.42 -8.50 -6.73
CA ARG A 73 -0.46 -7.91 -7.71
C ARG A 73 -0.99 -8.99 -8.65
N PRO A 74 -2.32 -9.11 -8.80
CA PRO A 74 -2.91 -10.22 -9.55
C PRO A 74 -2.85 -10.05 -11.07
N ASN A 75 -2.50 -8.86 -11.58
CA ASN A 75 -2.47 -8.54 -13.00
C ASN A 75 -1.43 -7.42 -13.29
N THR A 76 -1.45 -6.85 -14.49
CA THR A 76 -0.51 -5.80 -14.92
C THR A 76 -1.01 -4.37 -14.71
N ALA A 77 -2.24 -4.18 -14.22
CA ALA A 77 -2.75 -2.84 -13.94
C ALA A 77 -1.94 -2.21 -12.80
N PRO A 78 -1.78 -0.88 -12.76
CA PRO A 78 -1.11 -0.22 -11.65
C PRO A 78 -1.91 -0.39 -10.35
N TRP A 79 -1.21 -0.28 -9.22
CA TRP A 79 -1.89 -0.17 -7.94
C TRP A 79 -2.61 1.16 -7.83
N ARG A 80 -3.77 1.15 -7.19
CA ARG A 80 -4.54 2.33 -6.82
C ARG A 80 -4.92 2.23 -5.36
N ILE A 81 -4.80 3.34 -4.62
CA ILE A 81 -5.33 3.39 -3.25
C ILE A 81 -6.72 3.99 -3.28
N LEU A 82 -7.69 3.28 -2.71
CA LEU A 82 -9.07 3.72 -2.59
C LEU A 82 -9.48 3.77 -1.13
N ALA A 83 -10.42 4.65 -0.79
CA ALA A 83 -11.02 4.69 0.53
C ALA A 83 -12.52 4.97 0.44
N ASP A 84 -13.30 4.35 1.32
CA ASP A 84 -14.71 4.68 1.48
C ASP A 84 -14.83 6.00 2.26
N MET A 85 -15.83 6.83 1.92
CA MET A 85 -16.07 8.09 2.60
C MET A 85 -17.00 7.91 3.82
N PRO A 86 -16.76 8.60 4.95
CA PRO A 86 -15.62 9.48 5.22
C PRO A 86 -14.34 8.70 5.52
N VAL A 87 -13.19 9.23 5.11
CA VAL A 87 -11.88 8.64 5.45
C VAL A 87 -11.58 8.89 6.93
N THR A 88 -11.41 7.82 7.70
CA THR A 88 -11.20 7.85 9.17
C THR A 88 -9.78 7.43 9.57
N LEU A 89 -8.83 7.50 8.64
CA LEU A 89 -7.43 7.19 8.92
C LEU A 89 -6.84 8.23 9.90
N ASP A 90 -6.39 7.76 11.05
CA ASP A 90 -5.77 8.59 12.08
C ASP A 90 -4.25 8.45 12.04
N CYS A 91 -3.60 9.43 11.43
CA CYS A 91 -2.14 9.45 11.31
C CYS A 91 -1.40 9.92 12.56
N THR A 92 -2.08 10.09 13.71
CA THR A 92 -1.38 10.12 15.01
C THR A 92 -0.83 8.74 15.38
N GLN A 93 -1.38 7.67 14.78
CA GLN A 93 -0.79 6.34 14.79
C GLN A 93 -0.13 6.05 13.45
N GLU A 94 1.21 5.99 13.44
CA GLU A 94 1.95 5.85 12.19
C GLU A 94 1.73 4.50 11.52
N LEU A 95 1.73 4.52 10.20
CA LEU A 95 1.83 3.35 9.34
C LEU A 95 2.70 3.66 8.13
N THR A 96 3.24 2.60 7.55
CA THR A 96 4.05 2.66 6.34
C THR A 96 3.46 1.74 5.29
N LEU A 97 3.14 2.30 4.12
CA LEU A 97 2.72 1.55 2.95
C LEU A 97 3.92 1.36 2.03
N ILE A 98 4.18 0.12 1.64
CA ILE A 98 5.35 -0.25 0.85
C ILE A 98 4.90 -0.92 -0.43
N PHE A 99 5.44 -0.47 -1.56
CA PHE A 99 5.27 -1.08 -2.87
C PHE A 99 6.62 -1.58 -3.37
N SER A 100 6.73 -2.84 -3.81
CA SER A 100 8.00 -3.45 -4.27
C SER A 100 7.86 -4.37 -5.47
#